data_AF-A0A075HJR9-F1
#
_entry.id   AF-A0A075HJR9-F1
#
_cell.length_a   1.000
_cell.length_b   1.000
_cell.length_c   1.000
_cell.angle_alpha   90.00
_cell.angle_beta   90.00
_cell.angle_gamma   90.00
#
_symmetry.space_group_name_H-M   'P 1'
#
loop_
_entity.id
_entity.type
_entity.pdbx_description
1 polymer ?
#
loop_
_entity_poly.entity_id
_entity_poly.type
_entity_poly.pdbx_seq_one_letter_code
_entity_poly.pdbx_strand_id
1 'polypeptide(L)'
;PGIPRITGVVMYSQLTTGKKTHVISKVKEEATAVHVDIGLDTKKNKAISSNRKRNHWLDSEGEVIEHGVKVQAHMKAKYQRGRQSVHQYLRMTSIVNPHASLSLKVYDEEGAIIDEGNWPRVTDILPRPVKEIRPHPHGQEIGSLQRVLRDSEERKMTSFLRHNFSGVSMRAARDILFRSEIDEARKPGTITAPEAQAMLEAFKKVKLLAPPTDCLSPIEDLLIKKGLSKAIDSKFVSTVTRVPSVAGGNPFQVEVGLIFGTDLPSDSPVEVLRIANRVPLMYQQGGCLLTKSIESVDWKKYGLEHPGGRGVPKGPAAILVHLASTNVQFTSEAKEALSDNEEVFNEIRLALQEVGRGLRNHKRKSKQREKAREKFELVNVILPEISAKSSAILGREEPDLSPVITNIMNAVFSEEMSEWDSSEKVTKCSIKLFNYTSRPRQYTILATWPEREGVELIDENLEGRREAKGLRKWKLEILQPSENLEISFSIDGLSKGDWTQFDVFFRGSGEIIGAMKLDEKILEEIRREEMAAIEEAVVTENGMESNIEDPIDVESSELDNVSENALEDVVSETTEIEVPETHHMDDNEVLNNEENADTLSNATRQVKLFEENEWGDE
;
A
#
# COMPACT_ATOMS: atom_id res chain seq x y z
N PRO A 1 8.67 -28.66 13.25
CA PRO A 1 8.31 -29.31 11.98
C PRO A 1 7.04 -28.67 11.38
N GLY A 2 7.17 -27.43 10.92
CA GLY A 2 6.09 -26.45 11.07
C GLY A 2 5.64 -25.70 9.83
N ILE A 3 4.97 -26.41 8.91
CA ILE A 3 3.83 -25.93 8.11
C ILE A 3 3.10 -27.21 7.65
N PRO A 4 1.76 -27.28 7.58
CA PRO A 4 1.06 -28.22 6.70
C PRO A 4 1.29 -27.81 5.23
N ARG A 5 2.53 -27.97 4.73
CA ARG A 5 2.79 -28.03 3.27
C ARG A 5 2.02 -29.23 2.70
N ILE A 6 1.96 -29.38 1.38
CA ILE A 6 1.31 -30.53 0.71
C ILE A 6 1.81 -31.87 1.29
N THR A 7 3.08 -31.97 1.69
CA THR A 7 3.65 -33.14 2.40
C THR A 7 2.95 -33.47 3.72
N GLY A 8 2.53 -32.48 4.50
CA GLY A 8 1.75 -32.66 5.73
C GLY A 8 0.35 -33.20 5.46
N VAL A 9 -0.29 -32.75 4.36
CA VAL A 9 -1.59 -33.28 3.91
C VAL A 9 -1.47 -34.74 3.47
N VAL A 10 -0.44 -35.08 2.69
CA VAL A 10 -0.14 -36.48 2.29
C VAL A 10 0.11 -37.35 3.53
N MET A 11 0.90 -36.86 4.49
CA MET A 11 1.19 -37.57 5.73
C MET A 11 -0.08 -37.79 6.57
N TYR A 12 -0.92 -36.77 6.75
CA TYR A 12 -2.16 -36.87 7.52
C TYR A 12 -3.20 -37.78 6.86
N SER A 13 -3.31 -37.73 5.53
CA SER A 13 -4.11 -38.66 4.72
C SER A 13 -3.70 -40.10 4.95
N GLN A 14 -2.39 -40.38 4.84
CA GLN A 14 -1.83 -41.72 5.04
C GLN A 14 -1.97 -42.20 6.50
N LEU A 15 -1.78 -41.33 7.49
CA LEU A 15 -1.94 -41.69 8.91
C LEU A 15 -3.40 -41.94 9.32
N THR A 16 -4.36 -41.18 8.78
CA THR A 16 -5.77 -41.28 9.20
C THR A 16 -6.59 -42.33 8.44
N THR A 17 -6.19 -42.68 7.20
CA THR A 17 -6.94 -43.64 6.35
C THR A 17 -6.10 -44.78 5.74
N GLY A 18 -4.77 -44.72 5.83
CA GLY A 18 -3.88 -45.65 5.13
C GLY A 18 -3.81 -45.47 3.61
N LYS A 19 -4.66 -44.62 3.01
CA LYS A 19 -4.69 -44.39 1.57
C LYS A 19 -3.56 -43.45 1.13
N LYS A 20 -3.06 -43.67 -0.09
CA LYS A 20 -2.14 -42.76 -0.77
C LYS A 20 -2.91 -41.57 -1.34
N THR A 21 -2.20 -40.47 -1.59
CA THR A 21 -2.73 -39.30 -2.29
C THR A 21 -2.59 -39.51 -3.80
N HIS A 22 -3.69 -39.40 -4.54
CA HIS A 22 -3.66 -39.47 -6.00
C HIS A 22 -3.34 -38.09 -6.57
N VAL A 23 -2.40 -38.02 -7.52
CA VAL A 23 -2.03 -36.78 -8.20
C VAL A 23 -2.09 -37.00 -9.71
N ILE A 24 -2.75 -36.07 -10.39
CA ILE A 24 -2.80 -35.96 -11.85
C ILE A 24 -2.09 -34.65 -12.21
N SER A 25 -1.13 -34.69 -13.13
CA SER A 25 -0.39 -33.50 -13.59
C SER A 25 -0.24 -33.52 -15.11
N LYS A 26 -0.50 -32.38 -15.75
CA LYS A 26 -0.46 -32.19 -17.21
C LYS A 26 0.29 -30.90 -17.50
N VAL A 27 1.42 -31.02 -18.19
CA VAL A 27 2.17 -29.89 -18.78
C VAL A 27 1.57 -29.59 -20.15
N LYS A 28 1.47 -28.32 -20.53
CA LYS A 28 0.82 -27.88 -21.78
C LYS A 28 1.44 -28.50 -23.04
N GLU A 29 2.75 -28.75 -23.02
CA GLU A 29 3.54 -29.33 -24.10
C GLU A 29 3.38 -30.86 -24.24
N GLU A 30 3.00 -31.57 -23.17
CA GLU A 30 2.87 -33.03 -23.22
C GLU A 30 1.46 -33.45 -23.65
N ALA A 31 1.33 -34.37 -24.60
CA ALA A 31 0.02 -34.89 -25.02
C ALA A 31 -0.78 -35.58 -23.88
N THR A 32 -0.09 -36.31 -23.01
CA THR A 32 -0.69 -37.09 -21.91
C THR A 32 -0.44 -36.49 -20.53
N ALA A 33 -1.41 -36.60 -19.62
CA ALA A 33 -1.23 -36.34 -18.19
C ALA A 33 -0.56 -37.52 -17.48
N VAL A 34 0.28 -37.22 -16.48
CA VAL A 34 0.87 -38.20 -15.57
C VAL A 34 -0.04 -38.38 -14.35
N HIS A 35 -0.53 -39.60 -14.16
CA HIS A 35 -1.21 -40.04 -12.93
C HIS A 35 -0.19 -40.74 -12.03
N VAL A 36 -0.20 -40.46 -10.72
CA VAL A 36 0.69 -41.11 -9.74
C VAL A 36 0.05 -41.14 -8.34
N ASP A 37 0.19 -42.28 -7.65
CA ASP A 37 -0.18 -42.43 -6.24
C ASP A 37 1.06 -42.19 -5.36
N ILE A 38 1.00 -41.15 -4.53
CA ILE A 38 2.10 -40.70 -3.65
C ILE A 38 1.79 -41.07 -2.19
N GLY A 39 2.76 -41.71 -1.53
CA GLY A 39 2.83 -41.86 -0.07
C GLY A 39 4.20 -41.46 0.48
N LEU A 40 4.39 -41.61 1.80
CA LEU A 40 5.60 -41.22 2.52
C LEU A 40 6.15 -42.39 3.36
N ASP A 41 7.45 -42.71 3.21
CA ASP A 41 8.21 -43.50 4.16
C ASP A 41 8.68 -42.60 5.30
N THR A 42 8.02 -42.69 6.45
CA THR A 42 8.36 -41.90 7.66
C THR A 42 9.66 -42.35 8.34
N LYS A 43 10.17 -43.56 8.08
CA LYS A 43 11.44 -44.03 8.63
C LYS A 43 12.64 -43.53 7.82
N LYS A 44 12.49 -43.40 6.51
CA LYS A 44 13.56 -42.92 5.60
C LYS A 44 13.42 -41.46 5.18
N ASN A 45 12.31 -40.80 5.54
CA ASN A 45 11.91 -39.47 5.07
C ASN A 45 11.96 -39.36 3.53
N LYS A 46 11.36 -40.33 2.83
CA LYS A 46 11.34 -40.41 1.35
C LYS A 46 9.94 -40.63 0.82
N ALA A 47 9.62 -40.02 -0.32
CA ALA A 47 8.38 -40.28 -1.02
C ALA A 47 8.37 -41.68 -1.65
N ILE A 48 7.21 -42.35 -1.58
CA ILE A 48 6.93 -43.60 -2.28
C ILE A 48 5.94 -43.30 -3.40
N SER A 49 6.40 -43.23 -4.63
CA SER A 49 5.53 -43.17 -5.81
C SER A 49 5.09 -44.58 -6.25
N SER A 50 3.86 -44.69 -6.74
CA SER A 50 3.28 -45.95 -7.24
C SER A 50 2.21 -45.69 -8.30
N ASN A 51 1.81 -46.73 -9.03
CA ASN A 51 0.74 -46.67 -10.04
C ASN A 51 0.94 -45.58 -11.12
N ARG A 52 2.21 -45.25 -11.44
CA ARG A 52 2.53 -44.21 -12.43
C ARG A 52 2.02 -44.62 -13.81
N LYS A 53 1.11 -43.83 -14.37
CA LYS A 53 0.49 -44.04 -15.71
C LYS A 53 0.48 -42.73 -16.49
N ARG A 54 0.45 -42.82 -17.83
CA ARG A 54 0.25 -41.68 -18.74
C ARG A 54 -1.04 -41.92 -19.53
N ASN A 55 -2.04 -41.06 -19.31
CA ASN A 55 -3.36 -41.13 -19.95
C ASN A 55 -3.74 -39.73 -20.47
N HIS A 56 -4.80 -39.62 -21.28
CA HIS A 56 -5.48 -38.33 -21.47
C HIS A 56 -6.26 -37.96 -20.19
N TRP A 57 -6.19 -36.70 -19.77
CA TRP A 57 -6.99 -36.18 -18.67
C TRP A 57 -8.21 -35.47 -19.26
N LEU A 58 -9.38 -36.05 -18.99
CA LEU A 58 -10.68 -35.51 -19.40
C LEU A 58 -11.35 -34.84 -18.20
N ASP A 59 -12.15 -33.80 -18.46
CA ASP A 59 -13.05 -33.22 -17.46
C ASP A 59 -14.38 -34.01 -17.36
N SER A 60 -15.25 -33.60 -16.44
CA SER A 60 -16.57 -34.18 -16.20
C SER A 60 -17.52 -34.18 -17.41
N GLU A 61 -17.26 -33.31 -18.40
CA GLU A 61 -18.02 -33.20 -19.66
C GLU A 61 -17.36 -33.99 -20.82
N GLY A 62 -16.20 -34.62 -20.58
CA GLY A 62 -15.45 -35.43 -21.56
C GLY A 62 -14.36 -34.70 -22.33
N GLU A 63 -14.30 -33.36 -22.24
CA GLU A 63 -13.30 -32.52 -22.91
C GLU A 63 -11.88 -32.71 -22.35
N VAL A 64 -10.86 -32.52 -23.20
CA VAL A 64 -9.44 -32.72 -22.84
C VAL A 64 -8.87 -31.50 -22.12
N ILE A 65 -8.40 -31.67 -20.90
CA ILE A 65 -7.77 -30.60 -20.12
C ILE A 65 -6.36 -30.31 -20.64
N GLU A 66 -6.12 -29.08 -21.13
CA GLU A 66 -4.83 -28.66 -21.70
C GLU A 66 -3.66 -28.74 -20.72
N HIS A 67 -3.85 -28.30 -19.47
CA HIS A 67 -2.78 -28.15 -18.49
C HIS A 67 -3.35 -28.06 -17.06
N GLY A 68 -2.52 -28.38 -16.06
CA GLY A 68 -2.85 -28.19 -14.64
C GLY A 68 -2.41 -29.34 -13.73
N VAL A 69 -2.84 -29.27 -12.47
CA VAL A 69 -2.60 -30.30 -11.46
C VAL A 69 -3.85 -30.52 -10.61
N LYS A 70 -4.26 -31.79 -10.44
CA LYS A 70 -5.34 -32.21 -9.55
C LYS A 70 -4.79 -33.13 -8.46
N VAL A 71 -5.07 -32.81 -7.20
CA VAL A 71 -4.63 -33.58 -6.02
C VAL A 71 -5.86 -34.09 -5.28
N GLN A 72 -5.92 -35.39 -5.01
CA GLN A 72 -7.00 -36.03 -4.27
C GLN A 72 -6.43 -36.82 -3.09
N ALA A 73 -6.68 -36.33 -1.88
CA ALA A 73 -6.28 -36.96 -0.61
C ALA A 73 -7.53 -37.42 0.16
N HIS A 74 -7.42 -38.54 0.87
CA HIS A 74 -8.49 -39.08 1.71
C HIS A 74 -8.05 -39.02 3.18
N MET A 75 -8.75 -38.25 4.01
CA MET A 75 -8.36 -38.04 5.41
C MET A 75 -9.60 -38.01 6.32
N LYS A 76 -9.42 -38.34 7.60
CA LYS A 76 -10.46 -38.12 8.60
C LYS A 76 -10.43 -36.66 9.03
N ALA A 77 -11.44 -35.89 8.65
CA ALA A 77 -11.58 -34.48 9.00
C ALA A 77 -13.07 -34.15 9.23
N LYS A 78 -13.35 -33.01 9.87
CA LYS A 78 -14.72 -32.49 10.05
C LYS A 78 -14.83 -31.13 9.37
N TYR A 79 -15.80 -30.96 8.48
CA TYR A 79 -16.11 -29.65 7.92
C TYR A 79 -16.65 -28.72 9.01
N GLN A 80 -16.13 -27.50 9.09
CA GLN A 80 -16.58 -26.48 10.04
C GLN A 80 -17.15 -25.29 9.27
N ARG A 81 -18.38 -24.89 9.61
CA ARG A 81 -19.06 -23.68 9.10
C ARG A 81 -18.79 -22.48 10.02
N GLY A 82 -19.07 -21.27 9.53
CA GLY A 82 -18.95 -20.02 10.28
C GLY A 82 -17.60 -19.30 10.08
N ARG A 83 -17.20 -18.45 11.04
CA ARG A 83 -16.06 -17.52 10.89
C ARG A 83 -14.70 -18.18 10.67
N GLN A 84 -14.52 -19.47 10.98
CA GLN A 84 -13.26 -20.22 10.77
C GLN A 84 -13.44 -21.37 9.74
N SER A 85 -14.35 -21.18 8.78
CA SER A 85 -14.65 -22.14 7.72
C SER A 85 -13.71 -22.05 6.52
N VAL A 86 -13.66 -23.13 5.73
CA VAL A 86 -12.99 -23.15 4.41
C VAL A 86 -13.67 -22.16 3.45
N HIS A 87 -14.99 -22.02 3.52
CA HIS A 87 -15.74 -21.02 2.76
C HIS A 87 -15.21 -19.59 3.02
N GLN A 88 -15.09 -19.17 4.30
CA GLN A 88 -14.54 -17.84 4.63
C GLN A 88 -13.05 -17.73 4.23
N TYR A 89 -12.25 -18.80 4.35
CA TYR A 89 -10.86 -18.80 3.87
C TYR A 89 -10.77 -18.50 2.36
N LEU A 90 -11.60 -19.17 1.55
CA LEU A 90 -11.65 -18.94 0.10
C LEU A 90 -12.26 -17.57 -0.25
N ARG A 91 -13.29 -17.10 0.46
CA ARG A 91 -13.85 -15.74 0.31
C ARG A 91 -12.74 -14.69 0.40
N MET A 92 -11.94 -14.67 1.46
CA MET A 92 -10.85 -13.67 1.57
C MET A 92 -9.70 -13.94 0.59
N THR A 93 -9.38 -15.21 0.29
CA THR A 93 -8.38 -15.52 -0.74
C THR A 93 -8.78 -14.90 -2.10
N SER A 94 -10.09 -14.81 -2.39
CA SER A 94 -10.66 -14.18 -3.58
C SER A 94 -10.70 -12.64 -3.55
N ILE A 95 -10.64 -12.03 -2.35
CA ILE A 95 -10.44 -10.57 -2.13
C ILE A 95 -8.99 -10.21 -2.43
N VAL A 96 -8.05 -11.02 -1.90
CA VAL A 96 -6.61 -10.80 -1.98
C VAL A 96 -6.03 -11.08 -3.37
N ASN A 97 -6.63 -12.01 -4.11
CA ASN A 97 -6.19 -12.41 -5.44
C ASN A 97 -7.34 -12.21 -6.44
N PRO A 98 -7.69 -10.96 -6.79
CA PRO A 98 -8.82 -10.66 -7.66
C PRO A 98 -8.63 -11.14 -9.11
N HIS A 99 -7.43 -11.56 -9.49
CA HIS A 99 -7.12 -12.22 -10.76
C HIS A 99 -7.49 -13.71 -10.79
N ALA A 100 -7.82 -14.31 -9.64
CA ALA A 100 -8.16 -15.72 -9.53
C ALA A 100 -9.68 -15.94 -9.47
N SER A 101 -10.17 -16.89 -10.26
CA SER A 101 -11.50 -17.49 -10.10
C SER A 101 -11.40 -18.66 -9.12
N LEU A 102 -12.18 -18.65 -8.05
CA LEU A 102 -12.23 -19.73 -7.05
C LEU A 102 -13.62 -20.34 -6.96
N SER A 103 -13.71 -21.66 -6.93
CA SER A 103 -14.97 -22.39 -6.74
C SER A 103 -14.85 -23.43 -5.63
N LEU A 104 -15.84 -23.48 -4.75
CA LEU A 104 -16.01 -24.45 -3.68
C LEU A 104 -17.32 -25.23 -3.90
N LYS A 105 -17.27 -26.55 -3.78
CA LYS A 105 -18.44 -27.43 -3.63
C LYS A 105 -18.12 -28.44 -2.53
N VAL A 106 -18.95 -28.48 -1.49
CA VAL A 106 -18.85 -29.42 -0.37
C VAL A 106 -20.04 -30.35 -0.42
N TYR A 107 -19.78 -31.65 -0.36
CA TYR A 107 -20.79 -32.69 -0.49
C TYR A 107 -20.96 -33.46 0.83
N ASP A 108 -22.17 -33.97 1.05
CA ASP A 108 -22.54 -34.85 2.17
C ASP A 108 -22.09 -36.30 1.94
N GLU A 109 -22.28 -37.16 2.94
CA GLU A 109 -22.07 -38.61 2.79
C GLU A 109 -23.07 -39.21 1.78
N GLU A 110 -24.30 -38.68 1.72
CA GLU A 110 -25.31 -38.96 0.69
C GLU A 110 -25.09 -38.20 -0.64
N GLY A 111 -24.05 -37.35 -0.74
CA GLY A 111 -23.72 -36.60 -1.97
C GLY A 111 -24.54 -35.33 -2.23
N ALA A 112 -25.40 -34.91 -1.29
CA ALA A 112 -26.08 -33.62 -1.35
C ALA A 112 -25.07 -32.44 -1.21
N ILE A 113 -25.35 -31.27 -1.78
CA ILE A 113 -24.47 -30.09 -1.61
C ILE A 113 -24.75 -29.44 -0.26
N ILE A 114 -23.75 -29.43 0.61
CA ILE A 114 -23.77 -28.82 1.96
C ILE A 114 -23.41 -27.33 1.90
N ASP A 115 -22.43 -26.96 1.07
CA ASP A 115 -21.85 -25.63 1.03
C ASP A 115 -21.26 -25.40 -0.37
N GLU A 116 -21.53 -24.24 -0.96
CA GLU A 116 -20.98 -23.85 -2.24
C GLU A 116 -20.55 -22.38 -2.24
N GLY A 117 -19.57 -22.06 -3.08
CA GLY A 117 -19.08 -20.71 -3.26
C GLY A 117 -18.46 -20.55 -4.63
N ASN A 118 -18.75 -19.45 -5.30
CA ASN A 118 -18.17 -19.12 -6.60
C ASN A 118 -17.73 -17.66 -6.59
N TRP A 119 -16.43 -17.43 -6.77
CA TRP A 119 -15.79 -16.13 -6.67
C TRP A 119 -15.00 -15.86 -7.95
N PRO A 120 -15.65 -15.49 -9.07
CA PRO A 120 -14.99 -15.26 -10.36
C PRO A 120 -13.93 -14.15 -10.28
N ARG A 121 -12.93 -14.19 -11.16
CA ARG A 121 -11.93 -13.12 -11.28
C ARG A 121 -12.59 -11.80 -11.67
N VAL A 122 -12.01 -10.70 -11.19
CA VAL A 122 -12.46 -9.30 -11.40
C VAL A 122 -11.45 -8.52 -12.24
N THR A 123 -10.23 -9.02 -12.37
CA THR A 123 -9.19 -8.48 -13.26
C THR A 123 -8.50 -9.63 -14.00
N ASP A 124 -7.94 -9.30 -15.16
CA ASP A 124 -7.06 -10.18 -15.93
C ASP A 124 -5.58 -9.83 -15.73
N ILE A 125 -5.29 -8.73 -15.02
CA ILE A 125 -3.94 -8.28 -14.68
C ILE A 125 -3.33 -9.22 -13.65
N LEU A 126 -2.23 -9.87 -14.02
CA LEU A 126 -1.47 -10.75 -13.14
C LEU A 126 -0.51 -9.95 -12.23
N PRO A 127 -0.23 -10.43 -11.01
CA PRO A 127 0.79 -9.83 -10.14
C PRO A 127 2.17 -9.77 -10.78
N ARG A 128 2.94 -8.73 -10.45
CA ARG A 128 4.36 -8.65 -10.82
C ARG A 128 5.14 -9.83 -10.20
N PRO A 129 5.96 -10.56 -10.98
CA PRO A 129 6.74 -11.69 -10.48
C PRO A 129 7.89 -11.20 -9.60
N VAL A 130 8.08 -11.85 -8.45
CA VAL A 130 9.17 -11.50 -7.51
C VAL A 130 10.52 -11.98 -8.02
N LYS A 131 11.57 -11.19 -7.81
CA LYS A 131 12.96 -11.63 -7.96
C LYS A 131 13.45 -12.24 -6.63
N GLU A 132 14.20 -13.34 -6.68
CA GLU A 132 14.89 -13.88 -5.51
C GLU A 132 16.02 -12.93 -5.09
N ILE A 133 16.17 -12.69 -3.78
CA ILE A 133 17.23 -11.83 -3.24
C ILE A 133 18.10 -12.55 -2.22
N ARG A 134 19.36 -12.13 -2.15
CA ARG A 134 20.31 -12.59 -1.15
C ARG A 134 19.97 -12.03 0.24
N PRO A 135 20.21 -12.79 1.33
CA PRO A 135 19.99 -12.31 2.69
C PRO A 135 20.72 -10.99 2.96
N HIS A 136 20.15 -10.13 3.81
CA HIS A 136 20.85 -8.93 4.29
C HIS A 136 21.63 -9.24 5.59
N PRO A 137 22.83 -8.67 5.82
CA PRO A 137 23.62 -8.96 7.02
C PRO A 137 22.94 -8.58 8.35
N HIS A 138 22.20 -7.45 8.40
CA HIS A 138 21.45 -7.06 9.61
C HIS A 138 20.40 -8.10 10.05
N GLY A 139 19.92 -8.95 9.12
CA GLY A 139 18.92 -9.99 9.39
C GLY A 139 19.51 -11.37 9.71
N GLN A 140 20.82 -11.47 9.95
CA GLN A 140 21.47 -12.75 10.24
C GLN A 140 21.54 -13.07 11.73
N GLU A 141 21.20 -14.31 12.05
CA GLU A 141 21.45 -14.97 13.33
C GLU A 141 22.66 -15.89 13.23
N ILE A 142 23.29 -16.22 14.36
CA ILE A 142 24.51 -17.06 14.40
C ILE A 142 24.31 -18.43 13.74
N GLY A 143 23.16 -19.08 13.91
CA GLY A 143 22.86 -20.36 13.27
C GLY A 143 22.70 -20.27 11.74
N SER A 144 22.23 -19.13 11.23
CA SER A 144 22.12 -18.86 9.79
C SER A 144 23.48 -18.50 9.20
N LEU A 145 24.22 -17.59 9.84
CA LEU A 145 25.57 -17.20 9.40
C LEU A 145 26.53 -18.39 9.40
N GLN A 146 26.53 -19.24 10.44
CA GLN A 146 27.37 -20.45 10.48
C GLN A 146 27.01 -21.49 9.41
N ARG A 147 25.75 -21.53 8.95
CA ARG A 147 25.35 -22.34 7.79
C ARG A 147 25.92 -21.75 6.51
N VAL A 148 25.68 -20.47 6.25
CA VAL A 148 26.15 -19.77 5.04
C VAL A 148 27.69 -19.78 4.94
N LEU A 149 28.42 -19.63 6.06
CA LEU A 149 29.88 -19.77 6.13
C LEU A 149 30.38 -21.19 5.77
N ARG A 150 29.60 -22.23 6.07
CA ARG A 150 29.94 -23.65 5.82
C ARG A 150 29.60 -24.08 4.40
N ASP A 151 28.44 -23.64 3.92
CA ASP A 151 27.91 -24.01 2.60
C ASP A 151 28.54 -23.15 1.48
N SER A 152 29.24 -22.07 1.82
CA SER A 152 29.98 -21.19 0.91
C SER A 152 31.18 -21.85 0.23
N GLU A 153 31.18 -21.85 -1.10
CA GLU A 153 32.30 -22.28 -1.95
C GLU A 153 33.46 -21.27 -2.03
N GLU A 154 33.24 -20.03 -1.57
CA GLU A 154 34.17 -18.90 -1.70
C GLU A 154 35.55 -19.13 -1.06
N ARG A 155 36.58 -18.55 -1.67
CA ARG A 155 37.98 -18.71 -1.22
C ARG A 155 38.44 -17.65 -0.23
N LYS A 156 37.90 -16.43 -0.32
CA LYS A 156 38.28 -15.26 0.49
C LYS A 156 37.06 -14.68 1.20
N MET A 157 37.25 -14.11 2.38
CA MET A 157 36.16 -13.56 3.17
C MET A 157 35.51 -12.31 2.55
N THR A 158 36.30 -11.48 1.87
CA THR A 158 35.75 -10.31 1.14
C THR A 158 34.85 -10.71 -0.04
N SER A 159 35.20 -11.78 -0.74
CA SER A 159 34.37 -12.37 -1.81
C SER A 159 33.08 -12.96 -1.23
N PHE A 160 33.19 -13.73 -0.15
CA PHE A 160 32.05 -14.26 0.61
C PHE A 160 31.03 -13.18 0.99
N LEU A 161 31.50 -12.09 1.63
CA LEU A 161 30.62 -11.01 2.08
C LEU A 161 29.91 -10.28 0.91
N ARG A 162 30.58 -10.13 -0.24
CA ARG A 162 30.00 -9.50 -1.45
C ARG A 162 29.01 -10.41 -2.18
N HIS A 163 29.28 -11.72 -2.24
CA HIS A 163 28.52 -12.65 -3.09
C HIS A 163 27.37 -13.37 -2.36
N ASN A 164 27.42 -13.50 -1.04
CA ASN A 164 26.37 -14.19 -0.27
C ASN A 164 25.31 -13.26 0.33
N PHE A 165 25.59 -11.96 0.42
CA PHE A 165 24.68 -10.98 1.04
C PHE A 165 24.28 -9.85 0.08
N SER A 166 23.09 -9.27 0.33
CA SER A 166 22.65 -8.03 -0.30
C SER A 166 23.18 -6.80 0.45
N GLY A 167 23.33 -5.66 -0.24
CA GLY A 167 23.70 -4.38 0.37
C GLY A 167 25.18 -4.20 0.76
N VAL A 168 26.05 -5.20 0.54
CA VAL A 168 27.47 -5.16 0.94
C VAL A 168 28.38 -4.72 -0.21
N SER A 169 28.95 -3.52 -0.09
CA SER A 169 30.02 -3.04 -0.98
C SER A 169 31.39 -3.59 -0.57
N MET A 170 32.38 -3.55 -1.47
CA MET A 170 33.77 -3.94 -1.14
C MET A 170 34.37 -3.09 0.01
N ARG A 171 33.96 -1.83 0.17
CA ARG A 171 34.36 -0.97 1.29
C ARG A 171 33.74 -1.47 2.60
N ALA A 172 32.44 -1.75 2.60
CA ALA A 172 31.74 -2.30 3.76
C ALA A 172 32.26 -3.70 4.16
N ALA A 173 32.57 -4.56 3.19
CA ALA A 173 33.16 -5.87 3.45
C ALA A 173 34.48 -5.79 4.23
N ARG A 174 35.37 -4.86 3.87
CA ARG A 174 36.62 -4.61 4.61
C ARG A 174 36.38 -4.02 6.00
N ASP A 175 35.45 -3.08 6.11
CA ASP A 175 35.10 -2.41 7.38
C ASP A 175 34.46 -3.39 8.39
N ILE A 176 33.63 -4.33 7.92
CA ILE A 176 33.14 -5.48 8.70
C ILE A 176 34.32 -6.29 9.22
N LEU A 177 35.23 -6.69 8.32
CA LEU A 177 36.29 -7.65 8.64
C LEU A 177 37.32 -7.08 9.61
N PHE A 178 37.72 -5.83 9.39
CA PHE A 178 38.55 -5.05 10.31
C PHE A 178 37.93 -4.96 11.72
N ARG A 179 36.62 -4.65 11.84
CA ARG A 179 35.91 -4.60 13.13
C ARG A 179 35.65 -5.97 13.78
N SER A 180 35.80 -7.07 13.04
CA SER A 180 35.67 -8.44 13.55
C SER A 180 37.01 -9.14 13.81
N GLU A 181 38.14 -8.47 13.54
CA GLU A 181 39.50 -9.02 13.64
C GLU A 181 39.74 -10.25 12.73
N ILE A 182 39.08 -10.31 11.57
CA ILE A 182 39.18 -11.40 10.59
C ILE A 182 39.97 -10.94 9.35
N ASP A 183 40.98 -11.72 8.96
CA ASP A 183 41.76 -11.51 7.73
C ASP A 183 40.91 -11.66 6.44
N GLU A 184 41.08 -10.74 5.48
CA GLU A 184 40.44 -10.77 4.16
C GLU A 184 40.71 -12.06 3.38
N ALA A 185 41.90 -12.65 3.53
CA ALA A 185 42.33 -13.84 2.79
C ALA A 185 41.81 -15.16 3.40
N ARG A 186 41.21 -15.13 4.61
CA ARG A 186 40.75 -16.33 5.31
C ARG A 186 39.52 -16.97 4.66
N LYS A 187 39.45 -18.31 4.67
CA LYS A 187 38.38 -19.08 4.03
C LYS A 187 37.11 -19.17 4.92
N PRO A 188 35.89 -18.90 4.39
CA PRO A 188 34.61 -18.97 5.12
C PRO A 188 34.43 -20.18 6.05
N GLY A 189 34.61 -21.39 5.54
CA GLY A 189 34.46 -22.62 6.33
C GLY A 189 35.51 -22.87 7.43
N THR A 190 36.41 -21.91 7.68
CA THR A 190 37.43 -21.95 8.77
C THR A 190 37.16 -20.94 9.89
N ILE A 191 36.01 -20.26 9.87
CA ILE A 191 35.57 -19.34 10.92
C ILE A 191 34.96 -20.12 12.09
N THR A 192 35.39 -19.76 13.30
CA THR A 192 34.91 -20.33 14.57
C THR A 192 33.67 -19.60 15.08
N ALA A 193 32.98 -20.18 16.06
CA ALA A 193 31.75 -19.58 16.60
C ALA A 193 31.95 -18.18 17.24
N PRO A 194 33.03 -17.90 18.00
CA PRO A 194 33.30 -16.55 18.51
C PRO A 194 33.57 -15.51 17.41
N GLU A 195 34.33 -15.88 16.38
CA GLU A 195 34.62 -14.99 15.24
C GLU A 195 33.34 -14.69 14.43
N ALA A 196 32.46 -15.67 14.26
CA ALA A 196 31.14 -15.46 13.65
C ALA A 196 30.26 -14.53 14.50
N GLN A 197 30.34 -14.60 15.84
CA GLN A 197 29.64 -13.66 16.73
C GLN A 197 30.19 -12.23 16.61
N ALA A 198 31.52 -12.07 16.55
CA ALA A 198 32.16 -10.77 16.31
C ALA A 198 31.74 -10.16 14.96
N MET A 199 31.61 -11.00 13.91
CA MET A 199 31.10 -10.58 12.60
C MET A 199 29.64 -10.09 12.66
N LEU A 200 28.76 -10.75 13.44
CA LEU A 200 27.37 -10.29 13.65
C LEU A 200 27.31 -8.95 14.39
N GLU A 201 28.21 -8.71 15.34
CA GLU A 201 28.31 -7.40 15.99
C GLU A 201 28.84 -6.33 15.04
N ALA A 202 29.80 -6.66 14.18
CA ALA A 202 30.27 -5.78 13.13
C ALA A 202 29.15 -5.44 12.13
N PHE A 203 28.31 -6.42 11.72
CA PHE A 203 27.14 -6.19 10.87
C PHE A 203 26.15 -5.17 11.46
N LYS A 204 26.03 -5.05 12.78
CA LYS A 204 25.15 -4.06 13.44
C LYS A 204 25.78 -2.67 13.55
N LYS A 205 27.12 -2.58 13.51
CA LYS A 205 27.90 -1.34 13.66
C LYS A 205 28.25 -0.69 12.31
N VAL A 206 28.31 -1.47 11.23
CA VAL A 206 28.62 -1.00 9.86
C VAL A 206 27.36 -0.50 9.17
N LYS A 207 27.40 0.70 8.56
CA LYS A 207 26.31 1.21 7.71
C LYS A 207 26.31 0.49 6.37
N LEU A 208 25.24 -0.23 6.07
CA LEU A 208 25.03 -0.97 4.82
C LEU A 208 24.03 -0.25 3.90
N LEU A 209 24.00 -0.67 2.62
CA LEU A 209 22.94 -0.26 1.70
C LEU A 209 21.67 -1.08 1.96
N ALA A 210 20.49 -0.51 1.72
CA ALA A 210 19.23 -1.24 1.87
C ALA A 210 19.14 -2.43 0.88
N PRO A 211 18.48 -3.54 1.25
CA PRO A 211 18.13 -4.60 0.31
C PRO A 211 17.17 -4.09 -0.78
N PRO A 212 17.23 -4.63 -2.02
CA PRO A 212 16.36 -4.21 -3.11
C PRO A 212 14.90 -4.64 -2.89
N THR A 213 13.97 -3.83 -3.39
CA THR A 213 12.53 -3.95 -3.13
C THR A 213 11.77 -4.83 -4.14
N ASP A 214 12.37 -5.09 -5.31
CA ASP A 214 11.91 -6.00 -6.40
C ASP A 214 11.52 -7.44 -5.97
N CYS A 215 11.84 -7.84 -4.75
CA CYS A 215 11.45 -9.11 -4.17
C CYS A 215 10.02 -9.14 -3.62
N LEU A 216 9.32 -8.01 -3.59
CA LEU A 216 7.96 -7.89 -3.07
C LEU A 216 6.93 -7.90 -4.20
N SER A 217 5.77 -8.50 -3.95
CA SER A 217 4.61 -8.49 -4.85
C SER A 217 3.37 -7.97 -4.09
N PRO A 218 3.30 -6.65 -3.83
CA PRO A 218 2.11 -5.98 -3.28
C PRO A 218 0.83 -6.35 -4.05
N ILE A 219 -0.34 -6.20 -3.41
CA ILE A 219 -1.65 -6.40 -4.06
C ILE A 219 -1.98 -5.20 -4.95
N GLU A 220 -1.55 -3.99 -4.57
CA GLU A 220 -1.81 -2.68 -5.18
C GLU A 220 -3.23 -2.14 -4.91
N ASP A 221 -3.33 -0.85 -4.54
CA ASP A 221 -4.56 -0.20 -4.03
C ASP A 221 -5.80 -0.41 -4.89
N LEU A 222 -5.67 -0.31 -6.21
CA LEU A 222 -6.80 -0.48 -7.14
C LEU A 222 -7.33 -1.92 -7.14
N LEU A 223 -6.44 -2.91 -6.96
CA LEU A 223 -6.82 -4.31 -6.84
C LEU A 223 -7.36 -4.65 -5.45
N ILE A 224 -6.87 -4.02 -4.38
CA ILE A 224 -7.47 -4.10 -3.05
C ILE A 224 -8.90 -3.53 -3.08
N LYS A 225 -9.11 -2.37 -3.72
CA LYS A 225 -10.43 -1.75 -3.89
C LYS A 225 -11.39 -2.67 -4.65
N LYS A 226 -10.97 -3.19 -5.82
CA LYS A 226 -11.78 -4.14 -6.63
C LYS A 226 -12.03 -5.47 -5.90
N GLY A 227 -11.06 -5.95 -5.13
CA GLY A 227 -11.19 -7.16 -4.29
C GLY A 227 -12.15 -6.99 -3.11
N LEU A 228 -12.16 -5.84 -2.44
CA LEU A 228 -13.07 -5.56 -1.33
C LEU A 228 -14.52 -5.39 -1.82
N SER A 229 -14.75 -4.58 -2.85
CA SER A 229 -16.09 -4.37 -3.44
C SER A 229 -16.69 -5.63 -4.09
N LYS A 230 -15.91 -6.68 -4.36
CA LYS A 230 -16.38 -8.01 -4.79
C LYS A 230 -17.12 -8.77 -3.68
N ALA A 231 -16.78 -8.54 -2.41
CA ALA A 231 -17.10 -9.45 -1.31
C ALA A 231 -17.91 -8.82 -0.15
N ILE A 232 -18.13 -7.51 -0.20
CA ILE A 232 -18.93 -6.70 0.73
C ILE A 232 -19.55 -5.55 -0.08
N ASP A 233 -20.87 -5.33 0.00
CA ASP A 233 -21.50 -4.13 -0.58
C ASP A 233 -21.15 -2.88 0.23
N SER A 234 -20.81 -1.78 -0.47
CA SER A 234 -20.07 -0.67 0.11
C SER A 234 -20.53 0.71 -0.35
N LYS A 235 -20.65 1.62 0.62
CA LYS A 235 -20.87 3.06 0.37
C LYS A 235 -19.56 3.83 0.24
N PHE A 236 -18.46 3.26 0.75
CA PHE A 236 -17.12 3.85 0.71
C PHE A 236 -16.04 2.78 0.83
N VAL A 237 -14.95 2.94 0.08
CA VAL A 237 -13.73 2.14 0.19
C VAL A 237 -12.53 3.10 0.13
N SER A 238 -11.59 2.94 1.07
CA SER A 238 -10.33 3.67 1.12
C SER A 238 -9.19 2.67 1.21
N THR A 239 -8.14 2.87 0.43
CA THR A 239 -6.97 1.98 0.34
C THR A 239 -5.69 2.81 0.37
N VAL A 240 -4.66 2.33 1.04
CA VAL A 240 -3.32 2.93 1.10
C VAL A 240 -2.27 1.83 0.97
N THR A 241 -1.44 1.95 -0.06
CA THR A 241 -0.22 1.16 -0.27
C THR A 241 0.98 2.01 0.12
N ARG A 242 1.66 1.65 1.22
CA ARG A 242 2.84 2.38 1.70
C ARG A 242 4.07 2.08 0.85
N VAL A 243 5.06 2.97 0.88
CA VAL A 243 6.38 2.68 0.28
C VAL A 243 7.05 1.49 1.00
N PRO A 244 7.82 0.65 0.30
CA PRO A 244 8.58 -0.43 0.94
C PRO A 244 9.54 0.10 2.01
N SER A 245 9.60 -0.61 3.14
CA SER A 245 10.49 -0.36 4.27
C SER A 245 11.33 -1.60 4.56
N VAL A 246 12.26 -1.55 5.52
CA VAL A 246 13.13 -2.67 5.87
C VAL A 246 13.09 -2.90 7.38
N ALA A 247 12.76 -4.12 7.80
CA ALA A 247 12.70 -4.51 9.21
C ALA A 247 13.66 -5.67 9.48
N GLY A 248 14.58 -5.47 10.44
CA GLY A 248 15.65 -6.45 10.72
C GLY A 248 16.40 -6.93 9.46
N GLY A 249 16.66 -6.04 8.50
CA GLY A 249 17.30 -6.38 7.21
C GLY A 249 16.41 -7.08 6.17
N ASN A 250 15.13 -7.35 6.45
CA ASN A 250 14.19 -7.93 5.48
C ASN A 250 13.32 -6.81 4.90
N PRO A 251 13.27 -6.62 3.57
CA PRO A 251 12.35 -5.66 2.97
C PRO A 251 10.90 -6.12 3.17
N PHE A 252 10.02 -5.19 3.50
CA PHE A 252 8.59 -5.39 3.69
C PHE A 252 7.79 -4.20 3.14
N GLN A 253 6.52 -4.42 2.84
CA GLN A 253 5.58 -3.39 2.43
C GLN A 253 4.23 -3.63 3.08
N VAL A 254 3.54 -2.55 3.44
CA VAL A 254 2.25 -2.59 4.12
C VAL A 254 1.17 -1.99 3.25
N GLU A 255 0.05 -2.70 3.14
CA GLU A 255 -1.14 -2.23 2.43
C GLU A 255 -2.34 -2.33 3.37
N VAL A 256 -3.16 -1.28 3.42
CA VAL A 256 -4.35 -1.21 4.28
C VAL A 256 -5.56 -0.84 3.43
N GLY A 257 -6.66 -1.59 3.60
CA GLY A 257 -7.96 -1.25 3.03
C GLY A 257 -9.00 -1.10 4.14
N LEU A 258 -9.89 -0.12 4.02
CA LEU A 258 -11.09 -0.01 4.84
C LEU A 258 -12.30 0.12 3.93
N ILE A 259 -13.30 -0.72 4.18
CA ILE A 259 -14.57 -0.74 3.48
C ILE A 259 -15.68 -0.43 4.49
N PHE A 260 -16.57 0.51 4.15
CA PHE A 260 -17.70 0.94 4.98
C PHE A 260 -18.98 0.72 4.17
N GLY A 261 -19.87 -0.13 4.69
CA GLY A 261 -21.02 -0.65 3.98
C GLY A 261 -22.27 -0.68 4.85
N THR A 262 -23.43 -0.95 4.24
CA THR A 262 -24.70 -1.11 4.98
C THR A 262 -25.05 -2.56 5.30
N ASP A 263 -24.39 -3.52 4.66
CA ASP A 263 -24.61 -4.97 4.84
C ASP A 263 -23.89 -5.53 6.10
N LEU A 264 -23.01 -4.73 6.73
CA LEU A 264 -22.29 -5.11 7.94
C LEU A 264 -23.06 -4.68 9.21
N PRO A 265 -23.10 -5.47 10.30
CA PRO A 265 -23.90 -5.13 11.48
C PRO A 265 -23.26 -4.00 12.31
N SER A 266 -23.96 -2.87 12.46
CA SER A 266 -23.41 -1.66 13.09
C SER A 266 -22.94 -1.82 14.55
N ASP A 267 -23.58 -2.68 15.34
CA ASP A 267 -23.19 -2.95 16.74
C ASP A 267 -22.16 -4.09 16.88
N SER A 268 -21.72 -4.70 15.77
CA SER A 268 -20.67 -5.72 15.80
C SER A 268 -19.27 -5.11 15.79
N PRO A 269 -18.25 -5.81 16.34
CA PRO A 269 -16.85 -5.48 16.08
C PRO A 269 -16.53 -5.60 14.58
N VAL A 270 -15.72 -4.70 14.04
CA VAL A 270 -15.39 -4.66 12.60
C VAL A 270 -14.81 -5.99 12.09
N GLU A 271 -15.10 -6.34 10.83
CA GLU A 271 -14.52 -7.55 10.21
C GLU A 271 -13.03 -7.30 9.90
N VAL A 272 -12.13 -7.87 10.71
CA VAL A 272 -10.68 -7.74 10.51
C VAL A 272 -10.17 -8.81 9.55
N LEU A 273 -9.67 -8.39 8.39
CA LEU A 273 -9.07 -9.24 7.35
C LEU A 273 -7.54 -9.16 7.44
N ARG A 274 -6.93 -10.12 8.13
CA ARG A 274 -5.47 -10.23 8.27
C ARG A 274 -4.86 -11.03 7.12
N ILE A 275 -3.83 -10.50 6.46
CA ILE A 275 -3.16 -11.16 5.34
C ILE A 275 -1.64 -11.02 5.50
N ALA A 276 -0.89 -12.09 5.23
CA ALA A 276 0.57 -12.03 5.09
C ALA A 276 1.01 -12.76 3.82
N ASN A 277 1.81 -12.12 2.98
CA ASN A 277 2.25 -12.63 1.67
C ASN A 277 1.10 -13.26 0.86
N ARG A 278 0.01 -12.50 0.70
CA ARG A 278 -1.24 -12.92 0.01
C ARG A 278 -1.97 -14.12 0.62
N VAL A 279 -1.61 -14.58 1.82
CA VAL A 279 -2.29 -15.67 2.56
C VAL A 279 -3.14 -15.09 3.72
N PRO A 280 -4.46 -15.37 3.77
CA PRO A 280 -5.32 -14.95 4.89
C PRO A 280 -5.02 -15.68 6.21
N LEU A 281 -5.05 -14.95 7.33
CA LEU A 281 -4.77 -15.47 8.68
C LEU A 281 -6.05 -15.54 9.54
N MET A 282 -6.43 -16.75 9.99
CA MET A 282 -7.77 -17.02 10.53
C MET A 282 -7.87 -17.36 12.03
N TYR A 283 -6.80 -17.88 12.62
CA TYR A 283 -6.75 -18.29 14.02
C TYR A 283 -5.83 -17.34 14.82
N GLN A 284 -5.85 -17.43 16.16
CA GLN A 284 -4.97 -16.64 17.05
C GLN A 284 -5.03 -15.10 16.88
N GLN A 285 -6.21 -14.54 16.54
CA GLN A 285 -6.35 -13.10 16.21
C GLN A 285 -5.78 -12.16 17.29
N GLY A 286 -6.15 -12.33 18.57
CA GLY A 286 -5.70 -11.44 19.66
C GLY A 286 -4.20 -11.49 19.97
N GLY A 287 -3.47 -12.52 19.52
CA GLY A 287 -2.01 -12.59 19.66
C GLY A 287 -1.25 -11.88 18.54
N CYS A 288 -1.92 -11.50 17.45
CA CYS A 288 -1.31 -11.14 16.18
C CYS A 288 -0.97 -9.64 16.07
N LEU A 289 0.26 -9.33 15.65
CA LEU A 289 0.73 -7.96 15.36
C LEU A 289 -0.30 -7.12 14.58
N LEU A 290 -0.80 -7.64 13.45
CA LEU A 290 -1.76 -6.92 12.60
C LEU A 290 -3.04 -6.50 13.34
N THR A 291 -3.51 -7.30 14.31
CA THR A 291 -4.67 -6.92 15.14
C THR A 291 -4.26 -5.88 16.17
N LYS A 292 -3.17 -6.09 16.93
CA LYS A 292 -2.65 -5.10 17.89
C LYS A 292 -2.43 -3.72 17.26
N SER A 293 -1.97 -3.66 16.00
CA SER A 293 -1.86 -2.40 15.24
C SER A 293 -3.21 -1.70 15.04
N ILE A 294 -4.28 -2.44 14.71
CA ILE A 294 -5.66 -1.90 14.63
C ILE A 294 -6.14 -1.43 16.01
N GLU A 295 -5.91 -2.20 17.06
CA GLU A 295 -6.31 -1.88 18.44
C GLU A 295 -5.55 -0.66 19.02
N SER A 296 -4.39 -0.32 18.46
CA SER A 296 -3.58 0.85 18.86
C SER A 296 -4.07 2.19 18.32
N VAL A 297 -5.04 2.18 17.40
CA VAL A 297 -5.54 3.38 16.72
C VAL A 297 -6.85 3.85 17.36
N ASP A 298 -6.92 5.15 17.70
CA ASP A 298 -8.15 5.75 18.24
C ASP A 298 -9.20 5.99 17.14
N TRP A 299 -9.92 4.93 16.80
CA TRP A 299 -10.98 4.94 15.79
C TRP A 299 -12.15 5.87 16.09
N LYS A 300 -12.31 6.32 17.34
CA LYS A 300 -13.34 7.31 17.72
C LYS A 300 -13.06 8.67 17.07
N LYS A 301 -11.80 9.04 16.89
CA LYS A 301 -11.39 10.24 16.13
C LYS A 301 -11.74 10.16 14.63
N TYR A 302 -11.86 8.95 14.10
CA TYR A 302 -12.20 8.66 12.70
C TYR A 302 -13.69 8.32 12.48
N GLY A 303 -14.49 8.31 13.55
CA GLY A 303 -15.94 8.18 13.48
C GLY A 303 -16.47 6.74 13.44
N LEU A 304 -15.67 5.74 13.84
CA LEU A 304 -16.22 4.45 14.30
C LEU A 304 -16.49 4.51 15.80
N GLU A 305 -17.25 3.56 16.32
CA GLU A 305 -17.45 3.44 17.76
C GLU A 305 -16.32 2.63 18.39
N HIS A 306 -15.87 3.05 19.57
CA HIS A 306 -14.80 2.35 20.27
C HIS A 306 -15.05 2.35 21.78
N PRO A 307 -15.95 1.48 22.28
CA PRO A 307 -16.26 1.37 23.70
C PRO A 307 -15.01 1.01 24.51
N GLY A 308 -14.78 1.70 25.64
CA GLY A 308 -13.64 1.43 26.52
C GLY A 308 -12.26 1.88 26.03
N GLY A 309 -12.10 2.30 24.77
CA GLY A 309 -10.83 2.82 24.25
C GLY A 309 -9.69 1.79 24.16
N ARG A 310 -10.01 0.49 24.12
CA ARG A 310 -9.07 -0.63 23.95
C ARG A 310 -9.72 -1.74 23.12
N GLY A 311 -8.93 -2.46 22.33
CA GLY A 311 -9.39 -3.59 21.52
C GLY A 311 -9.89 -3.21 20.12
N VAL A 312 -10.64 -4.11 19.48
CA VAL A 312 -11.18 -3.90 18.11
C VAL A 312 -12.37 -2.91 18.14
N PRO A 313 -12.46 -1.92 17.23
CA PRO A 313 -13.60 -0.99 17.16
C PRO A 313 -14.90 -1.66 16.73
N LYS A 314 -16.03 -1.03 17.05
CA LYS A 314 -17.37 -1.37 16.56
C LYS A 314 -17.77 -0.51 15.36
N GLY A 315 -18.57 -1.10 14.47
CA GLY A 315 -19.19 -0.38 13.36
C GLY A 315 -19.36 -1.26 12.11
N PRO A 316 -20.16 -0.79 11.13
CA PRO A 316 -20.42 -1.52 9.90
C PRO A 316 -19.27 -1.30 8.90
N ALA A 317 -18.09 -1.81 9.26
CA ALA A 317 -16.87 -1.70 8.49
C ALA A 317 -16.05 -3.01 8.53
N ALA A 318 -15.24 -3.22 7.50
CA ALA A 318 -14.17 -4.21 7.52
C ALA A 318 -12.83 -3.52 7.29
N ILE A 319 -11.78 -4.02 7.97
CA ILE A 319 -10.42 -3.49 7.91
C ILE A 319 -9.49 -4.60 7.43
N LEU A 320 -8.94 -4.40 6.24
CA LEU A 320 -7.94 -5.24 5.60
C LEU A 320 -6.55 -4.72 5.92
N VAL A 321 -5.67 -5.60 6.40
CA VAL A 321 -4.24 -5.30 6.58
C VAL A 321 -3.44 -6.42 5.94
N HIS A 322 -2.63 -6.06 4.94
CA HIS A 322 -1.69 -6.95 4.28
C HIS A 322 -0.25 -6.54 4.61
N LEU A 323 0.56 -7.53 4.98
CA LEU A 323 2.01 -7.43 5.06
C LEU A 323 2.64 -8.29 3.97
N ALA A 324 3.33 -7.66 3.02
CA ALA A 324 4.27 -8.34 2.14
C ALA A 324 5.68 -8.27 2.74
N SER A 325 6.40 -9.38 2.85
CA SER A 325 7.80 -9.42 3.29
C SER A 325 8.49 -10.69 2.77
N THR A 326 9.79 -10.61 2.48
CA THR A 326 10.58 -11.82 2.15
C THR A 326 10.68 -12.79 3.33
N ASN A 327 10.64 -12.27 4.56
CA ASN A 327 10.63 -13.06 5.78
C ASN A 327 9.56 -12.53 6.76
N VAL A 328 8.45 -13.23 6.84
CA VAL A 328 7.36 -12.92 7.80
C VAL A 328 7.61 -13.69 9.09
N GLN A 329 7.74 -12.96 10.21
CA GLN A 329 7.93 -13.52 11.54
C GLN A 329 6.57 -13.97 12.12
N PHE A 330 6.45 -15.24 12.53
CA PHE A 330 5.22 -15.84 13.06
C PHE A 330 5.39 -16.26 14.52
N THR A 331 4.32 -16.16 15.32
CA THR A 331 4.30 -16.59 16.73
C THR A 331 4.46 -18.11 16.91
N SER A 332 4.13 -18.89 15.88
CA SER A 332 4.05 -20.35 15.96
C SER A 332 4.31 -21.01 14.61
N GLU A 333 4.74 -22.28 14.67
CA GLU A 333 4.90 -23.16 13.50
C GLU A 333 3.63 -23.37 12.67
N ALA A 334 2.45 -23.06 13.22
CA ALA A 334 1.18 -23.10 12.48
C ALA A 334 0.99 -21.90 11.52
N LYS A 335 1.79 -20.83 11.68
CA LYS A 335 1.73 -19.58 10.89
C LYS A 335 0.40 -18.82 10.96
N GLU A 336 -0.31 -18.92 12.08
CA GLU A 336 -1.66 -18.34 12.26
C GLU A 336 -1.67 -16.87 12.72
N ALA A 337 -0.58 -16.41 13.34
CA ALA A 337 -0.42 -15.05 13.83
C ALA A 337 1.04 -14.57 13.65
N LEU A 338 1.19 -13.26 13.43
CA LEU A 338 2.47 -12.59 13.32
C LEU A 338 2.98 -12.18 14.70
N SER A 339 4.29 -12.36 14.94
CA SER A 339 4.94 -11.92 16.17
C SER A 339 5.12 -10.41 16.23
N ASP A 340 5.32 -9.87 17.43
CA ASP A 340 5.49 -8.43 17.62
C ASP A 340 6.84 -7.95 17.08
N ASN A 341 6.81 -6.85 16.32
CA ASN A 341 7.98 -6.22 15.71
C ASN A 341 7.69 -4.71 15.61
N GLU A 342 8.51 -3.86 16.23
CA GLU A 342 8.22 -2.42 16.39
C GLU A 342 8.33 -1.63 15.07
N GLU A 343 9.25 -2.00 14.19
CA GLU A 343 9.46 -1.35 12.88
C GLU A 343 8.20 -1.56 12.02
N VAL A 344 7.74 -2.82 11.92
CA VAL A 344 6.53 -3.20 11.19
C VAL A 344 5.25 -2.67 11.88
N PHE A 345 5.19 -2.67 13.22
CA PHE A 345 4.06 -2.14 13.98
C PHE A 345 3.79 -0.66 13.68
N ASN A 346 4.84 0.16 13.68
CA ASN A 346 4.73 1.59 13.47
C ASN A 346 4.26 1.90 12.04
N GLU A 347 4.76 1.18 11.05
CA GLU A 347 4.39 1.38 9.65
C GLU A 347 2.92 0.99 9.38
N ILE A 348 2.45 -0.13 9.95
CA ILE A 348 1.02 -0.49 9.91
C ILE A 348 0.16 0.58 10.61
N ARG A 349 0.61 1.08 11.77
CA ARG A 349 -0.11 2.11 12.53
C ARG A 349 -0.24 3.43 11.77
N LEU A 350 0.76 3.82 10.97
CA LEU A 350 0.70 4.99 10.09
C LEU A 350 -0.33 4.78 8.97
N ALA A 351 -0.28 3.67 8.25
CA ALA A 351 -1.23 3.35 7.18
C ALA A 351 -2.69 3.29 7.67
N LEU A 352 -2.93 2.70 8.85
CA LEU A 352 -4.26 2.67 9.48
C LEU A 352 -4.79 4.07 9.84
N GLN A 353 -3.93 4.99 10.29
CA GLN A 353 -4.32 6.38 10.56
C GLN A 353 -4.67 7.13 9.27
N GLU A 354 -3.94 6.87 8.19
CA GLU A 354 -4.14 7.47 6.87
C GLU A 354 -5.50 7.07 6.28
N VAL A 355 -5.79 5.78 6.24
CA VAL A 355 -7.11 5.24 5.87
C VAL A 355 -8.22 5.72 6.83
N GLY A 356 -7.91 5.91 8.11
CA GLY A 356 -8.80 6.54 9.09
C GLY A 356 -9.17 7.99 8.74
N ARG A 357 -8.22 8.81 8.24
CA ARG A 357 -8.50 10.17 7.75
C ARG A 357 -9.49 10.14 6.58
N GLY A 358 -9.32 9.19 5.65
CA GLY A 358 -10.26 8.94 4.55
C GLY A 358 -11.69 8.69 5.03
N LEU A 359 -11.88 7.74 5.95
CA LEU A 359 -13.19 7.45 6.54
C LEU A 359 -13.80 8.66 7.25
N ARG A 360 -12.99 9.44 8.00
CA ARG A 360 -13.45 10.65 8.69
C ARG A 360 -13.98 11.70 7.71
N ASN A 361 -13.28 11.90 6.58
CA ASN A 361 -13.70 12.83 5.53
C ASN A 361 -15.01 12.36 4.88
N HIS A 362 -15.14 11.07 4.53
CA HIS A 362 -16.38 10.51 3.99
C HIS A 362 -17.56 10.69 4.96
N LYS A 363 -17.40 10.33 6.24
CA LYS A 363 -18.47 10.50 7.25
C LYS A 363 -18.85 11.98 7.46
N ARG A 364 -17.88 12.91 7.37
CA ARG A 364 -18.16 14.35 7.38
C ARG A 364 -18.98 14.78 6.16
N LYS A 365 -18.57 14.41 4.94
CA LYS A 365 -19.30 14.73 3.69
C LYS A 365 -20.71 14.15 3.70
N SER A 366 -20.87 12.89 4.15
CA SER A 366 -22.17 12.24 4.31
C SER A 366 -23.10 12.98 5.27
N LYS A 367 -22.63 13.33 6.48
CA LYS A 367 -23.45 14.04 7.48
C LYS A 367 -23.78 15.49 7.08
N GLN A 368 -22.95 16.11 6.24
CA GLN A 368 -23.23 17.42 5.66
C GLN A 368 -24.30 17.31 4.55
N ARG A 369 -24.18 16.34 3.63
CA ARG A 369 -25.19 16.03 2.60
C ARG A 369 -26.55 15.65 3.21
N GLU A 370 -26.56 14.89 4.30
CA GLU A 370 -27.77 14.50 5.04
C GLU A 370 -28.54 15.74 5.54
N LYS A 371 -27.88 16.62 6.31
CA LYS A 371 -28.47 17.89 6.76
C LYS A 371 -28.85 18.85 5.63
N ALA A 372 -28.10 18.82 4.52
CA ALA A 372 -28.43 19.59 3.33
C ALA A 372 -29.75 19.12 2.71
N ARG A 373 -29.94 17.80 2.63
CA ARG A 373 -31.16 17.16 2.13
C ARG A 373 -32.36 17.41 3.05
N GLU A 374 -32.21 17.29 4.37
CA GLU A 374 -33.25 17.65 5.35
C GLU A 374 -33.76 19.09 5.13
N LYS A 375 -32.83 20.05 4.98
CA LYS A 375 -33.16 21.45 4.66
C LYS A 375 -33.83 21.61 3.30
N PHE A 376 -33.36 20.90 2.28
CA PHE A 376 -33.88 20.98 0.90
C PHE A 376 -35.30 20.42 0.81
N GLU A 377 -35.59 19.30 1.49
CA GLU A 377 -36.92 18.69 1.58
C GLU A 377 -37.90 19.61 2.34
N LEU A 378 -37.44 20.21 3.45
CA LEU A 378 -38.17 21.25 4.16
C LEU A 378 -38.51 22.47 3.27
N VAL A 379 -37.59 22.89 2.41
CA VAL A 379 -37.72 24.06 1.52
C VAL A 379 -38.61 23.79 0.31
N ASN A 380 -38.42 22.67 -0.39
CA ASN A 380 -39.05 22.41 -1.69
C ASN A 380 -40.33 21.55 -1.62
N VAL A 381 -40.54 20.78 -0.55
CA VAL A 381 -41.73 19.92 -0.39
C VAL A 381 -42.63 20.47 0.71
N ILE A 382 -42.08 20.69 1.91
CA ILE A 382 -42.88 21.05 3.09
C ILE A 382 -43.33 22.52 3.05
N LEU A 383 -42.45 23.46 2.68
CA LEU A 383 -42.78 24.88 2.66
C LEU A 383 -43.94 25.23 1.69
N PRO A 384 -43.95 24.73 0.43
CA PRO A 384 -45.05 24.99 -0.50
C PRO A 384 -46.36 24.32 -0.07
N GLU A 385 -46.31 23.09 0.47
CA GLU A 385 -47.52 22.45 1.02
C GLU A 385 -48.12 23.25 2.19
N ILE A 386 -47.28 23.76 3.10
CA ILE A 386 -47.74 24.61 4.21
C ILE A 386 -48.35 25.91 3.66
N SER A 387 -47.74 26.52 2.65
CA SER A 387 -48.21 27.73 1.98
C SER A 387 -49.61 27.53 1.38
N ALA A 388 -49.76 26.53 0.51
CA ALA A 388 -51.01 26.20 -0.16
C ALA A 388 -52.13 25.84 0.84
N LYS A 389 -51.84 24.98 1.83
CA LYS A 389 -52.82 24.57 2.84
C LYS A 389 -53.27 25.75 3.72
N SER A 390 -52.34 26.63 4.11
CA SER A 390 -52.65 27.81 4.93
C SER A 390 -53.43 28.87 4.15
N SER A 391 -53.07 29.11 2.89
CA SER A 391 -53.75 30.05 2.00
C SER A 391 -55.16 29.57 1.65
N ALA A 392 -55.35 28.26 1.43
CA ALA A 392 -56.66 27.63 1.24
C ALA A 392 -57.57 27.73 2.48
N ILE A 393 -57.03 27.55 3.70
CA ILE A 393 -57.79 27.69 4.96
C ILE A 393 -58.21 29.15 5.19
N LEU A 394 -57.37 30.12 4.82
CA LEU A 394 -57.59 31.55 5.07
C LEU A 394 -58.28 32.29 3.91
N GLY A 395 -58.50 31.64 2.77
CA GLY A 395 -59.07 32.24 1.56
C GLY A 395 -58.20 33.36 0.97
N ARG A 396 -56.87 33.16 0.93
CA ARG A 396 -55.88 34.14 0.46
C ARG A 396 -55.03 33.58 -0.67
N GLU A 397 -54.34 34.48 -1.38
CA GLU A 397 -53.29 34.12 -2.33
C GLU A 397 -52.05 33.57 -1.59
N GLU A 398 -51.21 32.80 -2.30
CA GLU A 398 -50.00 32.23 -1.73
C GLU A 398 -48.90 33.31 -1.57
N PRO A 399 -48.26 33.44 -0.39
CA PRO A 399 -47.16 34.37 -0.20
C PRO A 399 -45.90 33.93 -0.95
N ASP A 400 -45.11 34.90 -1.44
CA ASP A 400 -43.77 34.65 -1.97
C ASP A 400 -42.87 34.02 -0.89
N LEU A 401 -42.42 32.80 -1.16
CA LEU A 401 -41.58 32.01 -0.27
C LEU A 401 -40.09 32.36 -0.39
N SER A 402 -39.67 33.07 -1.45
CA SER A 402 -38.27 33.38 -1.75
C SER A 402 -37.51 34.04 -0.58
N PRO A 403 -38.08 35.01 0.17
CA PRO A 403 -37.42 35.59 1.34
C PRO A 403 -37.28 34.61 2.51
N VAL A 404 -38.25 33.70 2.67
CA VAL A 404 -38.24 32.69 3.74
C VAL A 404 -37.21 31.61 3.44
N ILE A 405 -37.17 31.12 2.19
CA ILE A 405 -36.18 30.16 1.71
C ILE A 405 -34.76 30.71 1.86
N THR A 406 -34.54 31.96 1.44
CA THR A 406 -33.25 32.66 1.59
C THR A 406 -32.80 32.76 3.05
N ASN A 407 -33.72 33.00 3.98
CA ASN A 407 -33.42 33.06 5.41
C ASN A 407 -33.14 31.68 6.05
N ILE A 408 -33.81 30.62 5.61
CA ILE A 408 -33.61 29.24 6.11
C ILE A 408 -32.29 28.65 5.60
N MET A 409 -31.95 28.93 4.34
CA MET A 409 -30.74 28.40 3.69
C MET A 409 -29.52 29.25 3.99
N ASN A 410 -29.55 30.54 3.60
CA ASN A 410 -28.46 31.52 3.65
C ASN A 410 -27.07 30.96 3.26
N ALA A 411 -27.06 30.10 2.25
CA ALA A 411 -25.87 29.41 1.74
C ALA A 411 -26.03 29.15 0.24
N VAL A 412 -24.92 28.91 -0.45
CA VAL A 412 -24.94 28.39 -1.82
C VAL A 412 -24.90 26.88 -1.76
N PHE A 413 -25.70 26.20 -2.57
CA PHE A 413 -25.72 24.73 -2.66
C PHE A 413 -24.96 24.26 -3.89
N SER A 414 -24.41 23.05 -3.82
CA SER A 414 -23.75 22.35 -4.93
C SER A 414 -24.26 20.92 -5.00
N GLU A 415 -25.02 20.59 -6.04
CA GLU A 415 -25.33 19.21 -6.40
C GLU A 415 -24.26 18.70 -7.39
N GLU A 416 -23.74 17.51 -7.15
CA GLU A 416 -22.72 16.85 -7.97
C GLU A 416 -23.27 15.49 -8.43
N MET A 417 -23.33 15.29 -9.75
CA MET A 417 -23.81 14.06 -10.39
C MET A 417 -22.74 13.52 -11.33
N SER A 418 -22.63 12.19 -11.41
CA SER A 418 -21.78 11.49 -12.37
C SER A 418 -22.49 10.25 -12.87
N GLU A 419 -22.76 10.18 -14.17
CA GLU A 419 -23.41 9.04 -14.82
C GLU A 419 -22.50 8.43 -15.88
N TRP A 420 -22.54 7.10 -16.01
CA TRP A 420 -21.77 6.38 -17.02
C TRP A 420 -22.60 6.21 -18.28
N ASP A 421 -22.16 6.80 -19.40
CA ASP A 421 -22.83 6.59 -20.68
C ASP A 421 -22.34 5.29 -21.34
N SER A 422 -23.23 4.30 -21.44
CA SER A 422 -22.91 3.02 -22.06
C SER A 422 -22.81 3.05 -23.60
N SER A 423 -23.27 4.13 -24.25
CA SER A 423 -23.21 4.28 -25.71
C SER A 423 -21.90 4.90 -26.17
N GLU A 424 -21.49 6.00 -25.51
CA GLU A 424 -20.25 6.74 -25.83
C GLU A 424 -19.03 6.26 -25.04
N LYS A 425 -19.23 5.48 -23.96
CA LYS A 425 -18.20 5.01 -23.01
C LYS A 425 -17.51 6.12 -22.20
N VAL A 426 -18.12 7.30 -22.11
CA VAL A 426 -17.64 8.41 -21.29
C VAL A 426 -18.38 8.47 -19.94
N THR A 427 -17.71 9.00 -18.92
CA THR A 427 -18.35 9.38 -17.65
C THR A 427 -18.78 10.85 -17.74
N LYS A 428 -20.09 11.11 -17.76
CA LYS A 428 -20.66 12.46 -17.82
C LYS A 428 -20.85 13.00 -16.41
N CYS A 429 -20.24 14.14 -16.11
CA CYS A 429 -20.24 14.79 -14.81
C CYS A 429 -20.92 16.16 -14.88
N SER A 430 -21.76 16.50 -13.90
CA SER A 430 -22.38 17.82 -13.78
C SER A 430 -22.33 18.35 -12.34
N ILE A 431 -22.09 19.65 -12.19
CA ILE A 431 -22.09 20.39 -10.93
C ILE A 431 -23.12 21.52 -11.04
N LYS A 432 -24.22 21.44 -10.27
CA LYS A 432 -25.28 22.45 -10.23
C LYS A 432 -25.17 23.29 -8.97
N LEU A 433 -24.92 24.57 -9.14
CA LEU A 433 -24.86 25.55 -8.07
C LEU A 433 -26.18 26.31 -7.95
N PHE A 434 -26.64 26.56 -6.73
CA PHE A 434 -27.85 27.36 -6.44
C PHE A 434 -27.54 28.39 -5.35
N ASN A 435 -27.69 29.69 -5.62
CA ASN A 435 -27.39 30.74 -4.62
C ASN A 435 -28.62 31.14 -3.79
N TYR A 436 -28.84 30.47 -2.66
CA TYR A 436 -29.85 30.86 -1.66
C TYR A 436 -29.31 31.85 -0.61
N THR A 437 -28.36 32.72 -0.96
CA THR A 437 -27.93 33.85 -0.11
C THR A 437 -28.53 35.17 -0.61
N SER A 438 -28.82 36.10 0.29
CA SER A 438 -29.42 37.41 -0.02
C SER A 438 -28.48 38.40 -0.73
N ARG A 439 -27.36 37.92 -1.29
CA ARG A 439 -26.36 38.73 -2.01
C ARG A 439 -25.82 37.96 -3.22
N PRO A 440 -25.42 38.65 -4.30
CA PRO A 440 -24.63 38.03 -5.35
C PRO A 440 -23.33 37.44 -4.78
N ARG A 441 -22.89 36.31 -5.33
CA ARG A 441 -21.67 35.62 -4.93
C ARG A 441 -20.82 35.27 -6.14
N GLN A 442 -19.51 35.37 -6.00
CA GLN A 442 -18.56 34.81 -6.97
C GLN A 442 -17.74 33.72 -6.29
N TYR A 443 -17.60 32.59 -6.99
CA TYR A 443 -16.79 31.45 -6.56
C TYR A 443 -15.83 31.02 -7.68
N THR A 444 -14.74 30.37 -7.27
CA THR A 444 -13.96 29.51 -8.15
C THR A 444 -14.16 28.09 -7.68
N ILE A 445 -14.68 27.24 -8.56
CA ILE A 445 -14.87 25.81 -8.29
C ILE A 445 -13.64 25.06 -8.79
N LEU A 446 -13.29 23.98 -8.09
CA LEU A 446 -12.34 23.00 -8.54
C LEU A 446 -12.98 21.61 -8.38
N ALA A 447 -12.71 20.67 -9.28
CA ALA A 447 -13.12 19.27 -9.11
C ALA A 447 -11.92 18.35 -9.30
N THR A 448 -11.92 17.26 -8.54
CA THR A 448 -10.98 16.15 -8.77
C THR A 448 -11.42 15.33 -9.98
N TRP A 449 -10.45 14.95 -10.81
CA TRP A 449 -10.65 14.07 -11.96
C TRP A 449 -9.43 13.12 -12.09
N PRO A 450 -9.58 11.92 -12.65
CA PRO A 450 -8.55 10.88 -12.61
C PRO A 450 -7.49 11.04 -13.71
N GLU A 451 -6.72 12.15 -13.67
CA GLU A 451 -5.65 12.47 -14.61
C GLU A 451 -4.57 11.37 -14.69
N ARG A 452 -4.52 10.65 -15.81
CA ARG A 452 -3.63 9.52 -16.10
C ARG A 452 -3.35 9.44 -17.61
N GLU A 453 -2.30 8.72 -18.00
CA GLU A 453 -2.12 8.35 -19.42
C GLU A 453 -3.35 7.59 -19.94
N GLY A 454 -3.84 8.00 -21.12
CA GLY A 454 -5.03 7.42 -21.74
C GLY A 454 -6.37 7.81 -21.09
N VAL A 455 -6.41 8.79 -20.19
CA VAL A 455 -7.65 9.34 -19.60
C VAL A 455 -7.71 10.84 -19.85
N GLU A 456 -8.65 11.28 -20.68
CA GLU A 456 -8.80 12.68 -21.09
C GLU A 456 -10.14 13.28 -20.65
N LEU A 457 -10.17 14.61 -20.50
CA LEU A 457 -11.35 15.37 -20.08
C LEU A 457 -11.86 16.18 -21.27
N ILE A 458 -13.12 15.93 -21.65
CA ILE A 458 -13.74 16.32 -22.92
C ILE A 458 -15.08 17.05 -22.62
N ASP A 459 -15.66 17.75 -23.59
CA ASP A 459 -16.98 18.41 -23.50
C ASP A 459 -17.19 19.35 -22.29
N GLU A 460 -16.20 20.19 -21.97
CA GLU A 460 -16.38 21.26 -20.98
C GLU A 460 -17.35 22.35 -21.49
N ASN A 461 -18.47 22.56 -20.79
CA ASN A 461 -19.38 23.69 -21.03
C ASN A 461 -18.79 25.05 -20.58
N LEU A 462 -17.75 25.03 -19.74
CA LEU A 462 -17.04 26.22 -19.24
C LEU A 462 -15.54 25.94 -19.28
N GLU A 463 -14.75 26.85 -19.85
CA GLU A 463 -13.29 26.66 -20.05
C GLU A 463 -12.56 26.48 -18.71
N GLY A 464 -12.08 25.27 -18.44
CA GLY A 464 -11.34 24.94 -17.22
C GLY A 464 -9.83 25.16 -17.35
N ARG A 465 -9.15 25.29 -16.21
CA ARG A 465 -7.68 25.27 -16.12
C ARG A 465 -7.20 24.17 -15.18
N ARG A 466 -6.03 23.59 -15.44
CA ARG A 466 -5.34 22.66 -14.51
C ARG A 466 -4.67 23.50 -13.41
N GLU A 467 -4.90 23.17 -12.14
CA GLU A 467 -4.32 23.87 -10.97
C GLU A 467 -3.20 23.05 -10.28
N ALA A 468 -3.33 21.73 -10.36
CA ALA A 468 -2.42 20.68 -9.91
C ALA A 468 -2.83 19.36 -10.62
N LYS A 469 -2.03 18.29 -10.52
CA LYS A 469 -2.38 16.97 -11.07
C LYS A 469 -3.73 16.47 -10.55
N GLY A 470 -4.62 16.11 -11.48
CA GLY A 470 -5.96 15.61 -11.16
C GLY A 470 -6.94 16.68 -10.65
N LEU A 471 -6.62 17.98 -10.76
CA LEU A 471 -7.47 19.06 -10.26
C LEU A 471 -7.77 20.12 -11.34
N ARG A 472 -9.00 20.06 -11.87
CA ARG A 472 -9.54 21.02 -12.86
C ARG A 472 -10.26 22.17 -12.12
N LYS A 473 -10.19 23.38 -12.65
CA LYS A 473 -10.60 24.63 -11.99
C LYS A 473 -11.38 25.54 -12.95
N TRP A 474 -12.57 25.96 -12.53
CA TRP A 474 -13.43 26.90 -13.26
C TRP A 474 -13.65 28.17 -12.43
N LYS A 475 -13.38 29.33 -13.04
CA LYS A 475 -13.70 30.63 -12.46
C LYS A 475 -15.09 31.03 -12.91
N LEU A 476 -16.03 31.16 -11.98
CA LEU A 476 -17.42 31.43 -12.31
C LEU A 476 -17.72 32.92 -12.40
N GLU A 477 -18.82 33.24 -13.07
CA GLU A 477 -19.42 34.58 -13.06
C GLU A 477 -20.12 34.86 -11.71
N ILE A 478 -20.82 36.00 -11.62
CA ILE A 478 -21.44 36.46 -10.39
C ILE A 478 -22.86 35.88 -10.30
N LEU A 479 -22.99 34.76 -9.59
CA LEU A 479 -24.26 34.09 -9.26
C LEU A 479 -25.16 35.03 -8.44
N GLN A 480 -26.30 35.45 -9.00
CA GLN A 480 -27.29 36.28 -8.33
C GLN A 480 -28.10 35.50 -7.28
N PRO A 481 -28.78 36.16 -6.33
CA PRO A 481 -29.73 35.49 -5.44
C PRO A 481 -30.82 34.75 -6.21
N SER A 482 -31.14 33.53 -5.78
CA SER A 482 -32.10 32.61 -6.42
C SER A 482 -31.75 32.15 -7.84
N GLU A 483 -30.56 32.48 -8.35
CA GLU A 483 -30.04 31.99 -9.63
C GLU A 483 -29.32 30.63 -9.46
N ASN A 484 -29.22 29.88 -10.55
CA ASN A 484 -28.44 28.65 -10.63
C ASN A 484 -27.43 28.66 -11.80
N LEU A 485 -26.42 27.81 -11.71
CA LEU A 485 -25.37 27.67 -12.73
C LEU A 485 -24.94 26.20 -12.83
N GLU A 486 -24.78 25.70 -14.05
CA GLU A 486 -24.40 24.31 -14.33
C GLU A 486 -23.04 24.22 -15.03
N ILE A 487 -22.10 23.51 -14.40
CA ILE A 487 -20.81 23.12 -14.97
C ILE A 487 -20.94 21.66 -15.41
N SER A 488 -20.77 21.36 -16.69
CA SER A 488 -20.72 19.98 -17.20
C SER A 488 -19.39 19.68 -17.90
N PHE A 489 -18.93 18.44 -17.77
CA PHE A 489 -17.74 17.88 -18.41
C PHE A 489 -17.83 16.36 -18.55
N SER A 490 -17.22 15.80 -19.59
CA SER A 490 -17.08 14.37 -19.86
C SER A 490 -15.67 13.88 -19.51
N ILE A 491 -15.51 12.60 -19.17
CA ILE A 491 -14.22 11.93 -19.01
C ILE A 491 -14.19 10.65 -19.86
N ASP A 492 -13.21 10.53 -20.75
CA ASP A 492 -12.95 9.34 -21.58
C ASP A 492 -11.81 8.48 -21.01
N GLY A 493 -11.66 7.24 -21.47
CA GLY A 493 -10.60 6.31 -21.07
C GLY A 493 -10.86 5.53 -19.78
N LEU A 494 -12.00 5.74 -19.12
CA LEU A 494 -12.42 5.02 -17.91
C LEU A 494 -13.19 3.73 -18.26
N SER A 495 -13.45 2.87 -17.25
CA SER A 495 -14.39 1.76 -17.38
C SER A 495 -15.54 1.86 -16.39
N LYS A 496 -16.66 1.20 -16.69
CA LYS A 496 -17.93 1.33 -15.96
C LYS A 496 -17.76 1.03 -14.46
N GLY A 497 -17.80 2.08 -13.64
CA GLY A 497 -17.72 2.00 -12.18
C GLY A 497 -16.35 2.30 -11.58
N ASP A 498 -15.31 2.58 -12.38
CA ASP A 498 -14.02 3.04 -11.83
C ASP A 498 -14.12 4.43 -11.17
N TRP A 499 -14.99 5.30 -11.71
CA TRP A 499 -15.27 6.64 -11.22
C TRP A 499 -16.79 6.83 -11.01
N THR A 500 -17.21 7.08 -9.77
CA THR A 500 -18.64 7.16 -9.38
C THR A 500 -18.95 8.28 -8.38
N GLN A 501 -17.92 8.94 -7.85
CA GLN A 501 -17.99 10.16 -7.05
C GLN A 501 -16.69 10.93 -7.28
N PHE A 502 -16.79 12.25 -7.45
CA PHE A 502 -15.67 13.16 -7.38
C PHE A 502 -15.84 14.12 -6.19
N ASP A 503 -14.77 14.80 -5.81
CA ASP A 503 -14.80 15.85 -4.79
C ASP A 503 -14.73 17.24 -5.43
N VAL A 504 -15.81 18.00 -5.25
CA VAL A 504 -15.90 19.42 -5.58
C VAL A 504 -15.34 20.25 -4.44
N PHE A 505 -14.43 21.16 -4.77
CA PHE A 505 -13.85 22.15 -3.89
C PHE A 505 -14.22 23.58 -4.33
N PHE A 506 -14.16 24.54 -3.42
CA PHE A 506 -14.40 25.94 -3.75
C PHE A 506 -13.40 26.91 -3.09
N ARG A 507 -13.18 28.04 -3.76
CA ARG A 507 -12.58 29.25 -3.20
C ARG A 507 -13.57 30.42 -3.36
N GLY A 508 -13.82 31.16 -2.29
CA GLY A 508 -14.74 32.30 -2.27
C GLY A 508 -15.16 32.68 -0.85
N SER A 509 -16.19 33.52 -0.72
CA SER A 509 -16.71 33.99 0.58
C SER A 509 -18.04 33.32 0.95
N GLY A 510 -18.20 32.98 2.23
CA GLY A 510 -19.30 32.11 2.69
C GLY A 510 -19.00 30.63 2.46
N GLU A 511 -19.93 29.76 2.84
CA GLU A 511 -19.84 28.31 2.64
C GLU A 511 -20.70 27.86 1.46
N ILE A 512 -20.18 26.91 0.67
CA ILE A 512 -20.99 26.12 -0.26
C ILE A 512 -21.35 24.80 0.43
N ILE A 513 -22.63 24.44 0.42
CA ILE A 513 -23.14 23.18 0.95
C ILE A 513 -23.10 22.14 -0.18
N GLY A 514 -22.23 21.14 -0.03
CA GLY A 514 -21.97 20.08 -1.01
C GLY A 514 -20.47 20.00 -1.35
N ALA A 515 -19.87 21.15 -1.63
CA ALA A 515 -18.45 21.30 -1.92
C ALA A 515 -17.60 21.59 -0.66
N MET A 516 -16.32 21.22 -0.68
CA MET A 516 -15.37 21.53 0.40
C MET A 516 -14.64 22.86 0.15
N LYS A 517 -14.46 23.69 1.18
CA LYS A 517 -13.58 24.86 1.05
C LYS A 517 -12.15 24.36 0.86
N LEU A 518 -11.44 24.88 -0.14
CA LEU A 518 -10.03 24.55 -0.34
C LEU A 518 -9.16 25.37 0.63
N ASP A 519 -8.63 24.73 1.67
CA ASP A 519 -7.58 25.30 2.52
C ASP A 519 -6.22 25.17 1.82
N GLU A 520 -5.39 26.22 1.89
CA GLU A 520 -4.11 26.30 1.16
C GLU A 520 -3.16 25.15 1.50
N LYS A 521 -3.19 24.65 2.74
CA LYS A 521 -2.39 23.50 3.20
C LYS A 521 -2.69 22.21 2.43
N ILE A 522 -3.92 22.00 1.98
CA ILE A 522 -4.29 20.82 1.18
C ILE A 522 -3.69 20.95 -0.23
N LEU A 523 -3.64 22.17 -0.78
CA LEU A 523 -2.98 22.45 -2.05
C LEU A 523 -1.46 22.32 -1.95
N GLU A 524 -0.85 22.71 -0.82
CA GLU A 524 0.57 22.47 -0.53
C GLU A 524 0.91 20.98 -0.38
N GLU A 525 0.03 20.19 0.24
CA GLU A 525 0.19 18.74 0.41
C GLU A 525 0.15 18.03 -0.95
N ILE A 526 -0.89 18.28 -1.77
CA ILE A 526 -1.00 17.76 -3.14
C ILE A 526 0.18 18.20 -4.03
N ARG A 527 0.64 19.45 -3.91
CA ARG A 527 1.82 19.93 -4.66
C ARG A 527 3.13 19.30 -4.19
N ARG A 528 3.25 18.95 -2.90
CA ARG A 528 4.41 18.22 -2.38
C ARG A 528 4.41 16.79 -2.89
N GLU A 529 3.26 16.14 -2.98
CA GLU A 529 3.11 14.82 -3.61
C GLU A 529 3.42 14.89 -5.12
N GLU A 530 2.94 15.91 -5.84
CA GLU A 530 3.27 16.11 -7.28
C GLU A 530 4.77 16.34 -7.49
N MET A 531 5.43 17.19 -6.67
CA MET A 531 6.88 17.38 -6.78
C MET A 531 7.70 16.15 -6.36
N ALA A 532 7.32 15.44 -5.30
CA ALA A 532 8.02 14.23 -4.86
C ALA A 532 7.95 13.11 -5.91
N ALA A 533 6.79 12.94 -6.56
CA ALA A 533 6.63 11.98 -7.66
C ALA A 533 7.44 12.38 -8.91
N ILE A 534 7.62 13.68 -9.18
CA ILE A 534 8.51 14.16 -10.25
C ILE A 534 9.99 13.95 -9.88
N GLU A 535 10.37 14.21 -8.63
CA GLU A 535 11.74 13.99 -8.13
C GLU A 535 12.11 12.50 -8.16
N GLU A 536 11.19 11.60 -7.80
CA GLU A 536 11.36 10.15 -7.89
C GLU A 536 11.43 9.64 -9.36
N ALA A 537 10.68 10.25 -10.27
CA ALA A 537 10.79 9.98 -11.71
C ALA A 537 12.15 10.43 -12.28
N VAL A 538 12.58 11.65 -11.96
CA VAL A 538 13.88 12.19 -12.40
C VAL A 538 15.05 11.37 -11.81
N VAL A 539 14.95 10.91 -10.56
CA VAL A 539 15.96 10.03 -9.95
C VAL A 539 15.99 8.65 -10.63
N THR A 540 14.86 8.13 -11.10
CA THR A 540 14.83 6.84 -11.82
C THR A 540 15.32 6.95 -13.26
N GLU A 541 15.09 8.06 -13.97
CA GLU A 541 15.69 8.32 -15.30
C GLU A 541 17.22 8.50 -15.22
N ASN A 542 17.71 9.35 -14.31
CA ASN A 542 19.17 9.52 -14.09
C ASN A 542 19.86 8.23 -13.59
N GLY A 543 19.10 7.34 -12.94
CA GLY A 543 19.55 5.99 -12.56
C GLY A 543 19.73 5.04 -13.75
N MET A 544 19.10 5.31 -14.89
CA MET A 544 19.23 4.49 -16.10
C MET A 544 20.39 4.96 -17.00
N GLU A 545 20.59 6.26 -17.19
CA GLU A 545 21.69 6.78 -18.04
C GLU A 545 23.09 6.39 -17.51
N SER A 546 23.22 6.22 -16.19
CA SER A 546 24.50 5.88 -15.53
C SER A 546 24.94 4.41 -15.63
N ASN A 547 24.31 3.60 -16.49
CA ASN A 547 24.58 2.16 -16.63
C ASN A 547 24.84 1.68 -18.08
N ILE A 548 25.31 2.55 -18.98
CA ILE A 548 25.76 2.18 -20.34
C ILE A 548 27.26 2.47 -20.50
N GLU A 549 28.10 1.56 -20.01
CA GLU A 549 29.47 1.35 -20.49
C GLU A 549 29.58 -0.09 -21.00
N ASP A 550 29.59 -0.26 -22.33
CA ASP A 550 29.78 -1.58 -22.96
C ASP A 550 31.24 -2.05 -22.80
N PRO A 551 31.48 -3.33 -22.45
CA PRO A 551 32.83 -3.86 -22.32
C PRO A 551 33.45 -4.13 -23.71
N ILE A 552 34.45 -3.33 -24.07
CA ILE A 552 35.27 -3.58 -25.28
C ILE A 552 36.33 -4.64 -24.96
N ASP A 553 36.24 -5.79 -25.61
CA ASP A 553 37.29 -6.82 -25.61
C ASP A 553 38.57 -6.31 -26.29
N VAL A 554 39.72 -6.52 -25.66
CA VAL A 554 41.05 -6.34 -26.28
C VAL A 554 41.98 -7.47 -25.82
N GLU A 555 42.17 -8.49 -26.65
CA GLU A 555 43.28 -9.43 -26.50
C GLU A 555 44.57 -8.90 -27.15
N SER A 556 45.69 -9.07 -26.43
CA SER A 556 47.08 -9.20 -26.91
C SER A 556 47.57 -8.39 -28.13
N SER A 557 48.42 -7.40 -27.83
CA SER A 557 49.73 -7.13 -28.45
C SER A 557 49.86 -6.95 -29.97
N GLU A 558 50.41 -5.79 -30.36
CA GLU A 558 51.73 -5.74 -31.03
C GLU A 558 52.43 -4.39 -30.76
N LEU A 559 53.73 -4.29 -31.11
CA LEU A 559 54.60 -3.12 -30.89
C LEU A 559 55.01 -2.52 -32.24
N ASP A 560 55.06 -1.18 -32.33
CA ASP A 560 56.23 -0.36 -32.76
C ASP A 560 55.88 0.98 -33.44
N ASN A 561 56.86 1.90 -33.46
CA ASN A 561 56.98 3.13 -34.26
C ASN A 561 55.92 4.23 -34.00
N VAL A 562 56.17 5.31 -33.23
CA VAL A 562 57.27 6.32 -33.29
C VAL A 562 57.31 7.12 -34.59
N SER A 563 57.25 8.46 -34.47
CA SER A 563 57.52 9.50 -35.49
C SER A 563 56.51 9.59 -36.67
N GLU A 564 56.26 10.73 -37.31
CA GLU A 564 56.62 12.13 -37.03
C GLU A 564 55.72 13.11 -37.82
N ASN A 565 55.89 14.41 -37.52
CA ASN A 565 55.50 15.62 -38.26
C ASN A 565 54.20 16.35 -37.85
N ALA A 566 54.34 17.68 -37.85
CA ALA A 566 53.32 18.71 -37.73
C ALA A 566 53.35 19.59 -39.00
N LEU A 567 52.75 20.79 -38.93
CA LEU A 567 52.71 21.82 -39.99
C LEU A 567 51.72 21.48 -41.14
N GLU A 568 50.98 22.42 -41.73
CA GLU A 568 50.89 23.87 -41.51
C GLU A 568 49.56 24.45 -42.05
N ASP A 569 49.14 25.62 -41.51
CA ASP A 569 48.43 26.71 -42.21
C ASP A 569 46.96 26.57 -42.72
N VAL A 570 46.13 27.65 -42.81
CA VAL A 570 46.34 29.10 -42.58
C VAL A 570 45.05 29.86 -42.16
N VAL A 571 45.17 30.82 -41.22
CA VAL A 571 44.69 32.25 -41.19
C VAL A 571 43.41 32.63 -42.00
N SER A 572 42.41 33.41 -41.51
CA SER A 572 42.10 34.15 -40.26
C SER A 572 40.55 34.37 -40.17
N GLU A 573 39.87 35.25 -39.41
CA GLU A 573 40.08 36.38 -38.45
C GLU A 573 38.80 36.47 -37.54
N THR A 574 38.51 37.34 -36.56
CA THR A 574 38.91 38.73 -36.19
C THR A 574 38.67 38.98 -34.67
N THR A 575 38.77 40.22 -34.18
CA THR A 575 38.38 40.76 -32.85
C THR A 575 36.85 40.94 -32.71
N GLU A 576 36.21 41.20 -31.55
CA GLU A 576 36.57 41.85 -30.25
C GLU A 576 36.22 40.90 -29.06
N ILE A 577 36.94 40.77 -27.92
CA ILE A 577 37.57 41.69 -26.94
C ILE A 577 36.58 42.38 -25.96
N GLU A 578 36.50 41.90 -24.72
CA GLU A 578 36.95 42.63 -23.50
C GLU A 578 36.98 41.74 -22.24
N VAL A 579 37.94 42.01 -21.33
CA VAL A 579 38.09 41.46 -19.97
C VAL A 579 38.73 42.57 -19.11
N PRO A 580 38.33 42.74 -17.84
CA PRO A 580 39.37 43.00 -16.83
C PRO A 580 39.12 42.37 -15.44
N GLU A 581 40.16 41.75 -14.88
CA GLU A 581 40.45 41.76 -13.44
C GLU A 581 41.68 42.66 -13.18
N THR A 582 41.67 43.52 -12.15
CA THR A 582 42.89 44.15 -11.63
C THR A 582 42.79 44.53 -10.13
N HIS A 583 43.69 43.95 -9.33
CA HIS A 583 44.45 44.48 -8.18
C HIS A 583 44.03 45.75 -7.40
N HIS A 584 44.13 45.68 -6.06
CA HIS A 584 45.10 46.37 -5.16
C HIS A 584 44.96 45.70 -3.77
N MET A 585 45.97 45.30 -2.97
CA MET A 585 47.28 45.81 -2.52
C MET A 585 47.26 46.73 -1.27
N ASP A 586 48.25 46.46 -0.39
CA ASP A 586 48.65 47.14 0.86
C ASP A 586 47.66 47.03 2.06
N ASP A 587 48.06 47.03 3.35
CA ASP A 587 49.38 47.29 3.96
C ASP A 587 49.60 46.53 5.33
N ASN A 588 50.70 46.86 6.03
CA ASN A 588 51.20 46.45 7.39
C ASN A 588 50.15 46.16 8.52
N GLU A 589 50.46 45.53 9.68
CA GLU A 589 51.69 45.55 10.53
C GLU A 589 51.79 44.34 11.52
N VAL A 590 52.81 44.31 12.40
CA VAL A 590 53.19 43.19 13.31
C VAL A 590 53.07 43.59 14.79
N LEU A 591 52.64 42.69 15.70
CA LEU A 591 53.17 42.55 17.09
C LEU A 591 52.64 41.31 17.86
N ASN A 592 53.26 41.01 19.02
CA ASN A 592 53.16 39.74 19.77
C ASN A 592 52.46 39.85 21.16
N ASN A 593 52.41 38.70 21.86
CA ASN A 593 52.38 38.47 23.33
C ASN A 593 51.02 38.21 24.04
N GLU A 594 50.80 36.93 24.34
CA GLU A 594 50.78 36.31 25.68
C GLU A 594 50.02 36.92 26.90
N GLU A 595 49.28 36.01 27.56
CA GLU A 595 49.15 35.78 29.02
C GLU A 595 48.03 36.41 29.91
N ASN A 596 47.59 35.55 30.86
CA ASN A 596 47.01 35.78 32.20
C ASN A 596 45.55 36.27 32.43
N ALA A 597 44.69 35.27 32.68
CA ALA A 597 44.07 34.94 33.99
C ALA A 597 42.99 35.83 34.68
N ASP A 598 41.92 35.12 35.09
CA ASP A 598 41.03 35.27 36.26
C ASP A 598 40.35 36.61 36.63
N THR A 599 39.01 36.54 36.82
CA THR A 599 38.36 37.23 37.96
C THR A 599 37.10 36.53 38.47
N LEU A 600 37.08 36.32 39.79
CA LEU A 600 36.01 35.90 40.71
C LEU A 600 34.84 36.94 40.77
N SER A 601 33.62 36.72 41.32
CA SER A 601 32.95 35.59 42.00
C SER A 601 31.45 35.90 42.30
N ASN A 602 30.75 34.95 42.95
CA ASN A 602 29.46 35.06 43.70
C ASN A 602 28.15 34.95 42.90
N ALA A 603 27.04 34.41 43.44
CA ALA A 603 26.75 34.02 44.84
C ALA A 603 26.03 32.64 44.98
N THR A 604 25.94 32.13 46.22
CA THR A 604 25.50 30.75 46.55
C THR A 604 24.50 30.73 47.71
N ARG A 605 23.43 29.89 47.63
CA ARG A 605 22.60 29.26 48.72
C ARG A 605 21.22 28.80 48.15
N GLN A 606 20.49 27.79 48.64
CA GLN A 606 20.69 26.82 49.75
C GLN A 606 19.85 25.53 49.56
N VAL A 607 20.42 24.36 49.93
CA VAL A 607 19.84 23.25 50.77
C VAL A 607 18.30 23.00 50.71
N LYS A 608 17.72 21.88 50.26
CA LYS A 608 17.87 20.42 50.60
C LYS A 608 17.31 20.01 51.98
N LEU A 609 16.13 19.34 52.06
CA LEU A 609 15.75 18.29 53.05
C LEU A 609 14.25 17.89 52.97
N PHE A 610 13.88 16.85 53.72
CA PHE A 610 12.63 16.05 53.74
C PHE A 610 12.42 15.09 52.55
N GLU A 611 11.87 13.89 52.74
CA GLU A 611 12.19 12.78 53.68
C GLU A 611 11.41 11.54 53.20
N GLU A 612 11.71 10.36 53.73
CA GLU A 612 11.11 9.09 53.31
C GLU A 612 9.73 8.86 53.96
N ASN A 613 8.87 8.07 53.30
CA ASN A 613 7.89 7.21 53.96
C ASN A 613 7.52 6.04 53.04
N GLU A 614 7.27 4.88 53.64
CA GLU A 614 7.04 3.59 52.96
C GLU A 614 5.54 3.30 52.75
N TRP A 615 5.20 2.03 52.49
CA TRP A 615 3.87 1.41 52.40
C TRP A 615 3.10 1.67 51.08
N GLY A 616 2.64 0.64 50.35
CA GLY A 616 2.81 -0.81 50.59
C GLY A 616 2.27 -1.66 49.43
N ASP A 617 2.37 -2.99 49.55
CA ASP A 617 1.88 -3.97 48.57
C ASP A 617 0.36 -4.19 48.63
N GLU A 618 -0.30 -4.29 47.46
CA GLU A 618 -1.43 -5.20 47.18
C GLU A 618 -1.59 -5.43 45.65
#